data_AF-A0A821XLM9-F1
#
_entry.id   AF-A0A821XLM9-F1
#
_cell.length_a   1.000
_cell.length_b   1.000
_cell.length_c   1.000
_cell.angle_alpha   90.00
_cell.angle_beta   90.00
_cell.angle_gamma   90.00
#
_symmetry.space_group_name_H-M   'P 1'
#
loop_
_entity.id
_entity.type
_entity.pdbx_description
1 polymer ?
#
loop_
_entity_poly.entity_id
_entity_poly.type
_entity_poly.pdbx_seq_one_letter_code
_entity_poly.pdbx_strand_id
1 'polypeptide(L)'
;MACSNELIQNLINRVNDKKCGKVQSSCKYSEELRKFAITIHFYSPRAYYYLREKFDLCLPHVNTLRTWYARLDCEPGFTQESLITIKNMKERKPDLKLCLTFDEMSIREHTEWVGQRHYGFVNLGNDLAMDGAAIANQVLVFMVVALNSFWKIPVGYFPGRGFTASQKANPLKICLDLLHLTGCEVISITFDGIASNMNIAQLRCRFFFRT
;
A
#
# COMPACT_ATOMS: atom_id res chain seq x y z
N MET A 1 -4.17 -13.70 -16.50
CA MET A 1 -3.95 -14.22 -15.13
C MET A 1 -4.40 -15.68 -15.15
N ALA A 2 -3.48 -16.61 -15.41
CA ALA A 2 -3.83 -18.03 -15.42
C ALA A 2 -4.09 -18.47 -13.98
N CYS A 3 -5.23 -19.10 -13.73
CA CYS A 3 -5.49 -19.78 -12.46
C CYS A 3 -4.43 -20.88 -12.33
N SER A 4 -3.58 -20.85 -11.29
CA SER A 4 -2.57 -21.89 -11.12
C SER A 4 -3.28 -23.24 -10.94
N ASN A 5 -2.80 -24.28 -11.62
CA ASN A 5 -3.34 -25.64 -11.47
C ASN A 5 -3.37 -26.05 -9.98
N GLU A 6 -2.43 -25.55 -9.19
CA GLU A 6 -2.33 -25.75 -7.75
C GLU A 6 -3.53 -25.18 -6.97
N LEU A 7 -4.02 -23.98 -7.31
CA LEU A 7 -5.22 -23.40 -6.69
C LEU A 7 -6.46 -24.24 -6.98
N ILE A 8 -6.62 -24.71 -8.23
CA ILE A 8 -7.76 -25.53 -8.64
C ILE A 8 -7.72 -26.87 -7.90
N GLN A 9 -6.56 -27.52 -7.84
CA GLN A 9 -6.38 -28.77 -7.10
C GLN A 9 -6.65 -28.58 -5.61
N ASN A 10 -6.16 -27.50 -5.00
CA ASN A 10 -6.40 -27.17 -3.60
C ASN A 10 -7.90 -26.97 -3.29
N LEU A 11 -8.64 -26.31 -4.19
CA LEU A 11 -10.09 -26.14 -4.07
C LEU A 11 -10.82 -27.48 -4.21
N ILE A 12 -10.48 -28.28 -5.21
CA ILE A 12 -11.10 -29.60 -5.45
C ILE A 12 -10.88 -30.53 -4.26
N ASN A 13 -9.65 -30.59 -3.73
CA ASN A 13 -9.31 -31.42 -2.59
C ASN A 13 -10.13 -31.05 -1.35
N ARG A 14 -10.29 -29.75 -1.06
CA ARG A 14 -11.13 -29.29 0.07
C ARG A 14 -12.61 -29.58 -0.12
N VAL A 15 -13.13 -29.48 -1.34
CA VAL A 15 -14.52 -29.87 -1.65
C VAL A 15 -14.71 -31.37 -1.41
N ASN A 16 -13.74 -32.20 -1.81
CA ASN A 16 -13.78 -33.64 -1.60
C ASN A 16 -13.65 -34.02 -0.12
N ASP A 17 -12.76 -33.37 0.62
CA ASP A 17 -12.62 -33.57 2.07
C ASP A 17 -13.92 -33.23 2.80
N LYS A 18 -14.67 -32.23 2.32
CA LYS A 18 -15.98 -31.86 2.89
C LYS A 18 -17.00 -32.97 2.65
N LYS A 19 -17.09 -33.50 1.43
CA LYS A 19 -17.98 -34.62 1.09
C LYS A 19 -17.69 -35.86 1.94
N CYS A 20 -16.43 -36.09 2.28
CA CYS A 20 -15.99 -37.19 3.12
C CYS A 20 -16.14 -36.93 4.64
N GLY A 21 -16.69 -35.78 5.06
CA GLY A 21 -16.83 -35.41 6.48
C GLY A 21 -15.50 -35.14 7.20
N LYS A 22 -14.40 -34.94 6.46
CA LYS A 22 -13.04 -34.77 6.99
C LYS A 22 -12.64 -33.31 7.22
N VAL A 23 -13.49 -32.34 6.85
CA VAL A 23 -13.16 -30.91 7.01
C VAL A 23 -13.25 -30.53 8.48
N GLN A 24 -12.10 -30.59 9.16
CA GLN A 24 -11.90 -29.97 10.46
C GLN A 24 -11.81 -28.45 10.28
N SER A 25 -12.50 -27.72 11.18
CA SER A 25 -12.48 -26.26 11.29
C SER A 25 -11.10 -25.64 11.54
N SER A 26 -10.07 -26.45 11.82
CA SER A 26 -8.69 -26.02 12.10
C SER A 26 -7.73 -26.10 10.90
N CYS A 27 -8.19 -26.53 9.72
CA CYS A 27 -7.28 -26.76 8.59
C CYS A 27 -6.71 -25.43 8.04
N LYS A 28 -5.37 -25.26 8.11
CA LYS A 28 -4.69 -24.03 7.66
C LYS A 28 -4.96 -23.79 6.17
N TYR A 29 -5.24 -22.54 5.80
CA TYR A 29 -5.41 -22.12 4.41
C TYR A 29 -4.05 -22.01 3.72
N SER A 30 -3.93 -22.53 2.50
CA SER A 30 -2.72 -22.34 1.69
C SER A 30 -2.54 -20.87 1.33
N GLU A 31 -1.29 -20.46 1.04
CA GLU A 31 -0.98 -19.09 0.68
C GLU A 31 -1.72 -18.64 -0.59
N GLU A 32 -1.82 -19.54 -1.57
CA GLU A 32 -2.53 -19.29 -2.83
C GLU A 32 -4.02 -19.07 -2.62
N LEU A 33 -4.65 -19.89 -1.79
CA LEU A 33 -6.07 -19.76 -1.45
C LEU A 33 -6.32 -18.49 -0.64
N ARG A 34 -5.39 -18.11 0.24
CA ARG A 34 -5.42 -16.83 0.95
C ARG A 34 -5.33 -15.67 -0.03
N LYS A 35 -4.38 -15.67 -0.96
CA LYS A 35 -4.25 -14.65 -2.01
C LYS A 35 -5.52 -14.55 -2.86
N PHE A 36 -6.07 -15.68 -3.29
CA PHE A 36 -7.31 -15.76 -4.06
C PHE A 36 -8.50 -15.16 -3.29
N ALA A 37 -8.72 -15.59 -2.04
CA ALA A 37 -9.83 -15.13 -1.23
C ALA A 37 -9.75 -13.61 -0.94
N ILE A 38 -8.55 -13.11 -0.60
CA ILE A 38 -8.31 -11.68 -0.39
C ILE A 38 -8.55 -10.90 -1.68
N THR A 39 -8.06 -11.40 -2.81
CA THR A 39 -8.18 -10.73 -4.12
C THR A 39 -9.64 -10.59 -4.54
N ILE A 40 -10.44 -11.66 -4.43
CA ILE A 40 -11.87 -11.59 -4.78
C ILE A 40 -12.63 -10.66 -3.82
N HIS A 41 -12.38 -10.79 -2.51
CA HIS A 41 -13.03 -9.92 -1.53
C HIS A 41 -12.70 -8.45 -1.77
N PHE A 42 -11.46 -8.13 -2.16
CA PHE A 42 -11.02 -6.79 -2.53
C PHE A 42 -11.75 -6.26 -3.78
N TYR A 43 -11.87 -7.07 -4.83
CA TYR A 43 -12.58 -6.64 -6.05
C TYR A 43 -14.09 -6.50 -5.85
N SER A 44 -14.71 -7.43 -5.12
CA SER A 44 -16.14 -7.41 -4.84
C SER A 44 -16.49 -8.27 -3.63
N PRO A 45 -16.84 -7.65 -2.49
CA PRO A 45 -17.36 -8.38 -1.33
C PRO A 45 -18.59 -9.21 -1.68
N ARG A 46 -19.48 -8.69 -2.55
CA ARG A 46 -20.68 -9.41 -3.01
C ARG A 46 -20.33 -10.69 -3.78
N ALA A 47 -19.36 -10.61 -4.70
CA ALA A 47 -18.89 -11.79 -5.42
C ALA A 47 -18.27 -12.81 -4.45
N TYR A 48 -17.51 -12.33 -3.46
CA TYR A 48 -16.96 -13.21 -2.43
C TYR A 48 -18.04 -13.90 -1.60
N TYR A 49 -19.07 -13.19 -1.16
CA TYR A 49 -20.20 -13.78 -0.43
C TYR A 49 -20.92 -14.84 -1.25
N TYR A 50 -21.17 -14.56 -2.53
CA TYR A 50 -21.78 -15.53 -3.45
C TYR A 50 -20.92 -16.79 -3.60
N LEU A 51 -19.62 -16.64 -3.84
CA LEU A 51 -18.71 -17.78 -3.94
C LEU A 51 -18.62 -18.54 -2.62
N ARG A 52 -18.62 -17.84 -1.48
CA ARG A 52 -18.64 -18.47 -0.16
C ARG A 52 -19.93 -19.24 0.07
N GLU A 53 -21.07 -18.78 -0.40
CA GLU A 53 -22.33 -19.56 -0.32
C GLU A 53 -22.24 -20.85 -1.16
N LYS A 54 -21.65 -20.76 -2.37
CA LYS A 54 -21.52 -21.90 -3.28
C LYS A 54 -20.44 -22.91 -2.88
N PHE A 55 -19.32 -22.43 -2.35
CA PHE A 55 -18.15 -23.26 -1.99
C PHE A 55 -18.00 -23.48 -0.46
N ASP A 56 -18.83 -22.83 0.35
CA ASP A 56 -18.94 -22.94 1.81
C ASP A 56 -17.59 -22.97 2.55
N LEU A 57 -17.35 -23.95 3.45
CA LEU A 57 -16.13 -24.10 4.26
C LEU A 57 -14.82 -24.20 3.44
N CYS A 58 -14.88 -24.30 2.11
CA CYS A 58 -13.67 -24.26 1.28
C CYS A 58 -13.05 -22.87 1.26
N LEU A 59 -13.85 -21.82 1.41
CA LEU A 59 -13.41 -20.43 1.49
C LEU A 59 -13.41 -19.92 2.95
N PRO A 60 -12.44 -19.08 3.31
CA PRO A 60 -12.34 -18.55 4.66
C PRO A 60 -13.59 -17.74 5.05
N HIS A 61 -13.82 -17.60 6.36
CA HIS A 61 -14.85 -16.66 6.83
C HIS A 61 -14.34 -15.22 6.65
N VAL A 62 -15.25 -14.25 6.47
CA VAL A 62 -14.87 -12.83 6.34
C VAL A 62 -14.11 -12.31 7.57
N ASN A 63 -14.39 -12.85 8.76
CA ASN A 63 -13.59 -12.54 9.95
C ASN A 63 -12.13 -12.98 9.80
N THR A 64 -11.88 -14.14 9.19
CA THR A 64 -10.52 -14.62 8.89
C THR A 64 -9.83 -13.69 7.89
N LEU A 65 -10.55 -13.23 6.86
CA LEU A 65 -10.05 -12.20 5.93
C LEU A 65 -9.69 -10.90 6.66
N ARG A 66 -10.56 -10.41 7.54
CA ARG A 66 -10.29 -9.20 8.36
C ARG A 66 -9.04 -9.36 9.21
N THR A 67 -8.85 -10.50 9.87
CA THR A 67 -7.62 -10.79 10.63
C THR A 67 -6.38 -10.81 9.73
N TRP A 68 -6.50 -11.26 8.49
CA TRP A 68 -5.39 -11.21 7.54
C TRP A 68 -5.04 -9.81 7.09
N TYR A 69 -6.03 -8.92 6.91
CA TYR A 69 -5.82 -7.50 6.63
C TYR A 69 -5.22 -6.76 7.83
N ALA A 70 -5.67 -7.07 9.04
CA ALA A 70 -5.21 -6.41 10.28
C ALA A 70 -3.72 -6.62 10.60
N ARG A 71 -3.03 -7.52 9.90
CA ARG A 71 -1.59 -7.74 10.04
C ARG A 71 -0.73 -6.81 9.18
N LEU A 72 -1.34 -6.08 8.26
CA LEU A 72 -0.61 -5.13 7.44
C LEU A 72 -0.33 -3.89 8.29
N ASP A 73 0.95 -3.52 8.37
CA ASP A 73 1.30 -2.23 8.92
C ASP A 73 0.91 -1.17 7.90
N CYS A 74 -0.03 -0.31 8.30
CA CYS A 74 -0.54 0.77 7.48
C CYS A 74 -0.37 2.09 8.20
N GLU A 75 0.60 2.20 9.11
CA GLU A 75 0.90 3.47 9.79
C GLU A 75 1.40 4.53 8.79
N PRO A 76 1.19 5.83 9.11
CA PRO A 76 1.71 6.91 8.29
C PRO A 76 3.23 6.84 8.12
N GLY A 77 3.69 7.15 6.91
CA GLY A 77 5.11 7.07 6.55
C GLY A 77 5.34 6.32 5.24
N PHE A 78 6.59 5.90 5.03
CA PHE A 78 6.96 5.06 3.90
C PHE A 78 6.76 3.58 4.22
N THR A 79 6.13 2.85 3.31
CA THR A 79 5.82 1.43 3.47
C THR A 79 7.01 0.59 3.01
N GLN A 80 7.58 -0.20 3.93
CA GLN A 80 8.74 -1.05 3.64
C GLN A 80 8.42 -2.14 2.61
N GLU A 81 7.21 -2.69 2.66
CA GLU A 81 6.71 -3.69 1.73
C GLU A 81 6.69 -3.18 0.29
N SER A 82 6.31 -1.92 0.08
CA SER A 82 6.35 -1.27 -1.22
C SER A 82 7.78 -1.15 -1.74
N LEU A 83 8.73 -0.74 -0.89
CA LEU A 83 10.14 -0.60 -1.26
C LEU A 83 10.80 -1.94 -1.58
N ILE A 84 10.54 -2.98 -0.78
CA ILE A 84 10.99 -4.35 -1.05
C ILE A 84 10.43 -4.85 -2.39
N THR A 85 9.16 -4.58 -2.65
CA THR A 85 8.51 -4.95 -3.91
C THR A 85 9.18 -4.27 -5.11
N ILE A 86 9.48 -2.98 -5.00
CA ILE A 86 10.19 -2.21 -6.05
C ILE A 86 11.59 -2.78 -6.27
N LYS A 87 12.32 -3.10 -5.20
CA LYS A 87 13.65 -3.74 -5.29
C LYS A 87 13.58 -5.08 -6.05
N ASN A 88 12.64 -5.94 -5.69
CA ASN A 88 12.43 -7.22 -6.38
C ASN A 88 12.06 -7.03 -7.87
N MET A 89 11.32 -5.97 -8.20
CA MET A 89 11.00 -5.63 -9.60
C MET A 89 12.24 -5.15 -10.37
N LYS A 90 13.12 -4.37 -9.72
CA LYS A 90 14.40 -3.94 -10.30
C LYS A 90 15.33 -5.13 -10.59
N GLU A 91 15.40 -6.09 -9.67
CA GLU A 91 16.18 -7.32 -9.86
C GLU A 91 15.67 -8.12 -11.08
N ARG A 92 14.35 -8.18 -11.28
CA ARG A 92 13.74 -8.83 -12.45
C ARG A 92 13.92 -8.04 -13.75
N LYS A 93 14.03 -6.72 -13.67
CA LYS A 93 14.19 -5.82 -14.82
C LYS A 93 15.25 -4.75 -14.52
N PRO A 94 16.52 -5.00 -14.86
CA PRO A 94 17.61 -4.08 -14.56
C PRO A 94 17.46 -2.70 -15.20
N ASP A 95 16.80 -2.57 -16.35
CA ASP A 95 16.54 -1.27 -17.01
C ASP A 95 15.28 -0.56 -16.44
N LEU A 96 14.78 -0.92 -15.26
CA LEU A 96 13.56 -0.30 -14.72
C LEU A 96 13.75 1.21 -14.49
N LYS A 97 12.87 2.00 -15.13
CA LYS A 97 12.84 3.47 -15.09
C LYS A 97 11.61 3.95 -14.32
N LEU A 98 11.81 4.82 -13.33
CA LEU A 98 10.75 5.27 -12.43
C LEU A 98 10.44 6.75 -12.59
N CYS A 99 9.18 7.09 -12.38
CA CYS A 99 8.70 8.44 -12.13
C CYS A 99 8.10 8.50 -10.72
N LEU A 100 8.54 9.45 -9.92
CA LEU A 100 7.94 9.71 -8.62
C LEU A 100 6.81 10.73 -8.79
N THR A 101 5.59 10.36 -8.42
CA THR A 101 4.45 11.27 -8.38
C THR A 101 4.06 11.52 -6.94
N PHE A 102 3.80 12.77 -6.57
CA PHE A 102 3.21 13.06 -5.27
C PHE A 102 2.08 14.07 -5.42
N ASP A 103 1.08 13.93 -4.55
CA ASP A 103 -0.11 14.78 -4.57
C ASP A 103 -0.68 14.97 -3.17
N GLU A 104 -1.46 16.04 -3.01
CA GLU A 104 -2.16 16.40 -1.78
C GLU A 104 -3.64 16.14 -1.92
N MET A 105 -4.15 15.18 -1.16
CA MET A 105 -5.57 14.86 -1.18
C MET A 105 -6.26 15.43 0.05
N SER A 106 -7.36 16.15 -0.15
CA SER A 106 -8.22 16.59 0.95
C SER A 106 -8.93 15.39 1.57
N ILE A 107 -8.89 15.30 2.90
CA ILE A 107 -9.59 14.28 3.69
C ILE A 107 -10.56 14.94 4.65
N ARG A 108 -11.59 14.21 5.05
CA ARG A 108 -12.53 14.67 6.08
C ARG A 108 -11.80 14.71 7.42
N GLU A 109 -11.86 15.85 8.09
CA GLU A 109 -11.43 15.99 9.48
C GLU A 109 -12.27 15.06 10.36
N HIS A 110 -11.65 14.00 10.87
CA HIS A 110 -12.30 13.02 11.72
C HIS A 110 -11.25 12.29 12.55
N THR A 111 -11.58 12.03 13.82
CA THR A 111 -10.75 11.26 14.74
C THR A 111 -11.46 9.98 15.10
N GLU A 112 -10.75 8.86 15.06
CA GLU A 112 -11.31 7.55 15.37
C GLU A 112 -10.41 6.82 16.36
N TRP A 113 -11.03 6.21 17.37
CA TRP A 113 -10.34 5.35 18.33
C TRP A 113 -10.55 3.90 17.93
N VAL A 114 -9.48 3.24 17.46
CA VAL A 114 -9.53 1.85 17.02
C VAL A 114 -8.62 1.01 17.92
N GLY A 115 -9.23 0.17 18.76
CA GLY A 115 -8.53 -0.67 19.72
C GLY A 115 -7.80 0.17 20.78
N GLN A 116 -6.48 0.28 20.65
CA GLN A 116 -5.60 1.03 21.55
C GLN A 116 -4.95 2.25 20.87
N ARG A 117 -5.34 2.57 19.62
CA ARG A 117 -4.74 3.64 18.82
C ARG A 117 -5.76 4.70 18.47
N HIS A 118 -5.28 5.93 18.37
CA HIS A 118 -6.07 7.10 18.01
C HIS A 118 -5.61 7.62 16.65
N TYR A 119 -6.53 7.66 15.69
CA TYR A 119 -6.30 8.05 14.31
C TYR A 119 -6.92 9.42 14.00
N GLY A 120 -6.48 10.08 12.93
CA GLY A 120 -7.04 11.35 12.45
C GLY A 120 -6.17 12.58 12.69
N PHE A 121 -5.00 12.42 13.28
CA PHE A 121 -4.08 13.51 13.61
C PHE A 121 -3.02 13.71 12.53
N VAL A 122 -2.46 14.91 12.49
CA VAL A 122 -1.28 15.23 11.69
C VAL A 122 -0.12 14.32 12.11
N ASN A 123 0.48 13.63 11.14
CA ASN A 123 1.66 12.80 11.32
C ASN A 123 2.59 12.97 10.11
N LEU A 124 3.64 13.77 10.29
CA LEU A 124 4.67 14.04 9.27
C LEU A 124 5.94 13.18 9.46
N GLY A 125 5.86 12.11 10.25
CA GLY A 125 7.01 11.25 10.57
C GLY A 125 7.91 11.78 11.69
N ASN A 126 7.45 12.75 12.48
CA ASN A 126 8.13 13.19 13.70
C ASN A 126 7.36 12.67 14.92
N ASP A 127 8.07 12.01 15.85
CA ASP A 127 7.55 11.48 17.13
C ASP A 127 7.27 12.58 18.17
N LEU A 128 6.82 13.77 17.74
CA LEU A 128 6.40 14.80 18.68
C LEU A 128 5.07 14.38 19.29
N ALA A 129 5.03 14.42 20.63
CA ALA A 129 3.94 13.91 21.47
C ALA A 129 2.55 14.26 20.92
N MET A 130 1.66 13.27 20.95
CA MET A 130 0.26 13.34 20.50
C MET A 130 -0.58 14.40 21.25
N ASP A 131 -0.06 14.94 22.36
CA ASP A 131 -0.73 15.98 23.14
C ASP A 131 -0.71 17.31 22.38
N GLY A 132 -1.85 17.66 21.78
CA GLY A 132 -2.04 18.91 21.04
C GLY A 132 -1.82 18.82 19.53
N ALA A 133 -1.68 17.60 18.98
CA ALA A 133 -1.63 17.41 17.52
C ALA A 133 -2.93 17.88 16.86
N ALA A 134 -2.82 18.64 15.76
CA ALA A 134 -3.99 19.09 15.01
C ALA A 134 -4.66 17.93 14.26
N ILE A 135 -5.96 18.05 13.99
CA ILE A 135 -6.69 17.11 13.13
C ILE A 135 -6.23 17.32 11.68
N ALA A 136 -5.88 16.21 11.01
CA ALA A 136 -5.47 16.23 9.62
C ALA A 136 -6.67 16.51 8.71
N ASN A 137 -6.49 17.40 7.74
CA ASN A 137 -7.47 17.72 6.71
C ASN A 137 -6.97 17.40 5.30
N GLN A 138 -5.70 17.01 5.18
CA GLN A 138 -5.05 16.66 3.93
C GLN A 138 -4.13 15.45 4.15
N VAL A 139 -3.82 14.73 3.08
CA VAL A 139 -2.81 13.67 3.07
C VAL A 139 -1.89 13.89 1.88
N LEU A 140 -0.59 13.96 2.15
CA LEU A 140 0.45 13.95 1.13
C LEU A 140 0.76 12.49 0.79
N VAL A 141 0.55 12.09 -0.46
CA VAL A 141 0.79 10.72 -0.92
C VAL A 141 1.91 10.68 -1.94
N PHE A 142 2.81 9.72 -1.78
CA PHE A 142 3.88 9.42 -2.73
C PHE A 142 3.56 8.13 -3.47
N MET A 143 3.60 8.17 -4.79
CA MET A 143 3.37 7.04 -5.67
C MET A 143 4.50 6.93 -6.68
N VAL A 144 5.01 5.72 -6.87
CA VAL A 144 6.00 5.43 -7.89
C VAL A 144 5.31 4.80 -9.09
N VAL A 145 5.60 5.34 -10.27
CA VAL A 145 5.10 4.86 -11.55
C VAL A 145 6.27 4.34 -12.36
N ALA A 146 6.20 3.09 -12.83
CA ALA A 146 7.18 2.60 -13.78
C ALA A 146 6.89 3.16 -15.17
N LEU A 147 7.91 3.72 -15.82
CA LEU A 147 7.78 4.32 -17.15
C LEU A 147 7.86 3.28 -18.26
N ASN A 148 8.72 2.29 -18.08
CA ASN A 148 8.91 1.20 -19.03
C ASN A 148 8.23 -0.10 -18.60
N SER A 149 7.33 -0.04 -17.62
CA SER A 149 6.53 -1.18 -17.16
C SER A 149 5.14 -0.70 -16.75
N PHE A 150 4.11 -1.55 -16.86
CA PHE A 150 2.72 -1.14 -16.63
C PHE A 150 2.28 -1.32 -15.17
N TRP A 151 2.91 -0.60 -14.24
CA TRP A 151 2.51 -0.63 -12.83
C TRP A 151 2.77 0.69 -12.11
N LYS A 152 2.02 0.87 -11.02
CA LYS A 152 2.16 1.98 -10.07
C LYS A 152 1.96 1.48 -8.65
N ILE A 153 2.75 1.97 -7.70
CA ILE A 153 2.73 1.53 -6.31
C ILE A 153 2.78 2.76 -5.40
N PRO A 154 1.82 2.94 -4.47
CA PRO A 154 1.96 3.91 -3.40
C PRO A 154 3.11 3.49 -2.48
N VAL A 155 4.05 4.40 -2.25
CA VAL A 155 5.25 4.12 -1.44
C VAL A 155 5.18 4.73 -0.06
N GLY A 156 4.30 5.72 0.15
CA GLY A 156 4.06 6.28 1.47
C GLY A 156 3.00 7.35 1.47
N TYR A 157 2.51 7.66 2.67
CA TYR A 157 1.53 8.71 2.88
C TYR A 157 1.76 9.41 4.22
N PHE A 158 1.44 10.70 4.28
CA PHE A 158 1.64 11.54 5.45
C PHE A 158 0.37 12.37 5.67
N PRO A 159 -0.41 12.14 6.73
CA PRO A 159 -1.54 13.00 7.08
C PRO A 159 -1.03 14.33 7.63
N GLY A 160 -1.61 15.42 7.18
CA GLY A 160 -1.16 16.77 7.49
C GLY A 160 -2.29 17.79 7.50
N ARG A 161 -1.91 19.02 7.83
CA ARG A 161 -2.80 20.19 7.79
C ARG A 161 -2.06 21.35 7.15
N GLY A 162 -2.48 21.72 5.94
CA GLY A 162 -1.93 22.88 5.21
C GLY A 162 -0.41 22.77 5.01
N PHE A 163 0.02 21.83 4.17
CA PHE A 163 1.44 21.58 3.97
C PHE A 163 2.19 22.77 3.36
N THR A 164 3.25 23.18 4.03
CA THR A 164 4.20 24.16 3.49
C THR A 164 5.23 23.49 2.59
N ALA A 165 5.90 24.28 1.75
CA ALA A 165 6.99 23.78 0.89
C ALA A 165 8.12 23.11 1.72
N SER A 166 8.45 23.66 2.90
CA SER A 166 9.48 23.10 3.77
C SER A 166 9.07 21.75 4.38
N GLN A 167 7.80 21.60 4.79
CA GLN A 167 7.27 20.35 5.33
C GLN A 167 7.27 19.22 4.30
N LYS A 168 7.05 19.53 3.01
CA LYS A 168 7.07 18.56 1.91
C LYS A 168 8.47 18.18 1.46
N ALA A 169 9.44 19.10 1.58
CA ALA A 169 10.80 18.90 1.10
C ALA A 169 11.50 17.71 1.78
N ASN A 170 11.28 17.53 3.10
CA ASN A 170 11.92 16.45 3.85
C ASN A 170 11.38 15.05 3.48
N PRO A 171 10.05 14.78 3.49
CA PRO A 171 9.50 13.52 2.99
C PRO A 171 9.89 13.23 1.54
N LEU A 172 9.85 14.23 0.64
CA LEU A 172 10.31 14.04 -0.73
C LEU A 172 11.80 13.64 -0.77
N LYS A 173 12.63 14.14 0.15
CA LYS A 173 14.06 13.80 0.20
C LYS A 173 14.26 12.36 0.63
N ILE A 174 13.65 12.00 1.75
CA ILE A 174 13.67 10.64 2.27
C ILE A 174 13.14 9.66 1.22
N CYS A 175 12.06 10.00 0.50
CA CYS A 175 11.51 9.16 -0.56
C CYS A 175 12.53 8.87 -1.66
N LEU A 176 13.23 9.90 -2.15
CA LEU A 176 14.23 9.74 -3.21
C LEU A 176 15.44 8.94 -2.72
N ASP A 177 15.90 9.19 -1.49
CA ASP A 177 17.00 8.43 -0.88
C ASP A 177 16.62 6.95 -0.74
N LEU A 178 15.41 6.65 -0.25
CA LEU A 178 14.88 5.29 -0.15
C LEU A 178 14.78 4.59 -1.52
N LEU A 179 14.31 5.30 -2.55
CA LEU A 179 14.23 4.74 -3.90
C LEU A 179 15.62 4.50 -4.50
N HIS A 180 16.58 5.39 -4.24
CA HIS A 180 17.96 5.19 -4.66
C HIS A 180 18.58 3.93 -4.02
N LEU A 181 18.31 3.68 -2.74
CA LEU A 181 18.75 2.47 -2.03
C LEU A 181 18.19 1.16 -2.61
N THR A 182 17.06 1.22 -3.33
CA THR A 182 16.54 0.04 -4.06
C THR A 182 17.32 -0.28 -5.35
N GLY A 183 18.25 0.59 -5.76
CA GLY A 183 18.98 0.50 -7.03
C GLY A 183 18.18 1.01 -8.23
N CYS A 184 16.99 1.58 -8.03
CA CYS A 184 16.18 2.14 -9.11
C CYS A 184 16.64 3.55 -9.51
N GLU A 185 16.46 3.87 -10.79
CA GLU A 185 16.69 5.20 -11.32
C GLU A 185 15.36 5.97 -11.42
N VAL A 186 15.28 7.09 -10.70
CA VAL A 186 14.13 8.01 -10.76
C VAL A 186 14.45 9.12 -11.76
N ILE A 187 13.78 9.09 -12.91
CA ILE A 187 14.08 9.97 -14.05
C ILE A 187 13.30 11.28 -13.97
N SER A 188 12.09 11.23 -13.41
CA SER A 188 11.21 12.39 -13.34
C SER A 188 10.41 12.41 -12.05
N ILE A 189 10.00 13.61 -11.67
CA ILE A 189 9.09 13.86 -10.56
C ILE A 189 7.87 14.60 -11.11
N THR A 190 6.68 14.12 -10.79
CA THR A 190 5.40 14.71 -11.20
C THR A 190 4.62 15.17 -9.98
N PHE A 191 4.07 16.38 -10.05
CA PHE A 191 3.26 17.00 -9.00
C PHE A 191 2.34 18.04 -9.64
N ASP A 192 1.32 18.51 -8.92
CA ASP A 192 0.38 19.50 -9.43
C ASP A 192 0.97 20.93 -9.51
N GLY A 193 0.26 21.85 -10.16
CA GLY A 193 0.75 23.22 -10.38
C GLY A 193 0.71 24.15 -9.16
N ILE A 194 0.52 23.66 -7.93
CA ILE A 194 0.37 24.53 -6.76
C ILE A 194 1.71 25.20 -6.42
N ALA A 195 1.65 26.48 -6.03
CA ALA A 195 2.82 27.30 -5.72
C ALA A 195 3.79 26.65 -4.72
N SER A 196 3.27 25.97 -3.68
CA SER A 196 4.10 25.23 -2.73
C SER A 196 4.93 24.13 -3.38
N ASN A 197 4.39 23.44 -4.38
CA ASN A 197 5.08 22.34 -5.05
C ASN A 197 6.10 22.86 -6.06
N MET A 198 5.77 23.95 -6.76
CA MET A 198 6.70 24.71 -7.60
C MET A 198 7.91 25.21 -6.79
N ASN A 199 7.69 25.72 -5.58
CA ASN A 199 8.76 26.17 -4.70
C ASN A 199 9.71 25.03 -4.29
N ILE A 200 9.20 23.82 -4.07
CA ILE A 200 10.04 22.64 -3.77
C ILE A 200 10.89 22.25 -4.96
N ALA A 201 10.31 22.27 -6.17
CA ALA A 201 11.04 21.98 -7.39
C ALA A 201 12.21 22.96 -7.57
N GLN A 202 11.97 24.25 -7.37
CA GLN A 202 13.04 25.27 -7.41
C GLN A 202 14.13 25.04 -6.36
N LEU A 203 13.76 24.61 -5.14
CA LEU A 203 14.71 24.28 -4.07
C LEU A 203 15.57 23.05 -4.40
N ARG A 204 15.07 22.07 -5.18
CA ARG A 204 15.79 20.82 -5.48
C ARG A 204 16.41 20.72 -6.87
N CYS A 205 16.03 21.58 -7.83
CA CYS A 205 16.68 21.64 -9.14
C CYS A 205 18.18 21.93 -9.07
N ARG A 206 18.70 22.43 -7.93
CA ARG A 206 20.15 22.57 -7.71
C ARG A 206 20.89 21.26 -7.38
N PHE A 207 20.19 20.20 -6.94
CA PHE A 207 20.82 18.95 -6.49
C PHE A 207 20.73 17.80 -7.50
N PHE A 208 19.83 17.86 -8.49
CA PHE A 208 19.65 16.78 -9.48
C PHE A 208 20.65 16.80 -10.64
N PHE A 209 21.46 17.86 -10.80
CA PHE A 209 22.50 17.98 -11.83
C PHE A 209 23.91 17.90 -11.24
N ARG A 210 24.23 16.80 -10.56
CA ARG A 210 25.62 16.34 -10.45
C ARG A 210 25.62 14.83 -10.60
N THR A 211 25.70 14.43 -11.87
CA THR A 211 26.28 13.15 -12.31
C THR A 211 27.66 12.94 -11.68
#